data_AF-K2BTJ9-F1
#
_entry.id   AF-K2BTJ9-F1
#
_cell.length_a   1.000
_cell.length_b   1.000
_cell.length_c   1.000
_cell.angle_alpha   90.00
_cell.angle_beta   90.00
_cell.angle_gamma   90.00
#
_symmetry.space_group_name_H-M   'P 1'
#
loop_
_entity.id
_entity.type
_entity.pdbx_description
1 polymer ?
#
loop_
_entity_poly.entity_id
_entity_poly.type
_entity_poly.pdbx_seq_one_letter_code
_entity_poly.pdbx_strand_id
1 'polypeptide(L)' 'IMLEQVEGVYVDQTMMGRAFNYGAITIIGTGGTKDRFPYIPDPLTFRRITQQQIDFVAHPQDAKP' A
#
# COMPACT_ATOMS: atom_id res chain seq x y z
N ILE A 1 7.66 -8.85 -2.48
CA ILE A 1 6.78 -8.22 -3.50
C ILE A 1 7.56 -7.09 -4.14
N MET A 2 7.67 -7.06 -5.46
CA MET A 2 8.28 -5.95 -6.20
C MET A 2 7.21 -4.91 -6.55
N LEU A 3 7.54 -3.61 -6.50
CA LEU A 3 6.58 -2.53 -6.75
C LEU A 3 5.98 -2.58 -8.16
N GLU A 4 6.78 -2.96 -9.15
CA GLU A 4 6.38 -3.14 -10.56
C GLU A 4 5.27 -4.18 -10.75
N GLN A 5 5.14 -5.09 -9.79
CA GLN A 5 4.17 -6.18 -9.82
C GLN A 5 2.95 -5.88 -8.94
N VAL A 6 2.82 -4.69 -8.35
CA VAL A 6 1.67 -4.36 -7.50
C VAL A 6 0.52 -3.84 -8.35
N GLU A 7 -0.61 -4.55 -8.32
CA GLU A 7 -1.86 -4.16 -8.98
C GLU A 7 -2.80 -3.39 -8.04
N GLY A 8 -2.62 -3.51 -6.72
CA GLY A 8 -3.46 -2.79 -5.77
C GLY A 8 -2.98 -2.84 -4.31
N VAL A 9 -3.35 -1.80 -3.56
CA VAL A 9 -3.05 -1.68 -2.12
C VAL A 9 -4.32 -1.35 -1.35
N TYR A 10 -4.72 -2.24 -0.44
CA TYR A 10 -5.91 -2.11 0.40
C TYR A 10 -5.53 -1.89 1.85
N VAL A 11 -6.28 -1.03 2.53
CA VAL A 11 -6.16 -0.75 3.96
C VAL A 11 -7.39 -1.29 4.66
N ASP A 12 -7.16 -2.10 5.69
CA ASP A 12 -8.19 -2.59 6.61
C ASP A 12 -7.92 -2.04 8.01
N GLN A 13 -8.89 -1.33 8.57
CA GLN A 13 -8.83 -0.85 9.95
C GLN A 13 -10.15 -1.16 10.65
N THR A 14 -10.05 -1.82 11.80
CA THR A 14 -11.18 -1.92 12.74
C THR A 14 -11.42 -0.57 13.41
N MET A 15 -12.56 -0.41 14.10
CA MET A 15 -12.84 0.81 14.87
C MET A 15 -11.73 1.10 15.90
N MET A 16 -11.24 0.07 16.59
CA MET A 16 -10.10 0.19 17.51
C MET A 16 -8.80 0.49 16.79
N GLY A 17 -8.56 -0.14 15.62
CA GLY A 17 -7.41 0.17 14.77
C GLY A 17 -7.36 1.64 14.37
N ARG A 18 -8.49 2.25 14.02
CA ARG A 18 -8.57 3.70 13.75
C ARG A 18 -8.25 4.53 14.98
N ALA A 19 -8.80 4.17 16.14
CA ALA A 19 -8.55 4.89 17.40
C ALA A 19 -7.08 4.89 17.81
N PHE A 20 -6.36 3.79 17.56
CA PHE A 20 -4.94 3.64 17.88
C PHE A 20 -4.01 3.78 16.66
N ASN A 21 -4.54 4.25 15.53
CA ASN A 21 -3.83 4.44 14.26
C ASN A 21 -2.99 3.23 13.78
N TYR A 22 -3.58 2.04 13.82
CA TYR A 22 -3.01 0.83 13.22
C TYR A 22 -4.03 0.10 12.34
N GLY A 23 -3.56 -0.82 11.51
CA GLY A 23 -4.43 -1.66 10.68
C GLY A 23 -3.68 -2.79 10.01
N ALA A 24 -4.25 -3.30 8.93
CA ALA A 24 -3.60 -4.23 8.04
C ALA A 24 -3.53 -3.65 6.62
N ILE A 25 -2.45 -3.98 5.93
CA ILE A 25 -2.29 -3.72 4.50
C ILE A 25 -2.46 -5.04 3.75
N THR A 26 -3.24 -5.04 2.69
CA THR A 26 -3.23 -6.13 1.70
C THR A 26 -2.68 -5.61 0.39
N ILE A 27 -1.60 -6.24 -0.08
CA ILE A 27 -1.00 -5.95 -1.38
C ILE A 27 -1.50 -7.01 -2.36
N ILE A 28 -2.03 -6.57 -3.50
CA ILE A 28 -2.39 -7.43 -4.62
C ILE A 28 -1.23 -7.39 -5.62
N GLY A 29 -0.58 -8.54 -5.80
CA GLY A 29 0.48 -8.73 -6.79
C GLY A 29 -0.07 -9.21 -8.14
N THR A 30 0.78 -9.16 -9.16
CA THR A 30 0.47 -9.62 -10.51
C THR A 30 -0.07 -11.05 -10.51
N GLY A 31 -1.19 -11.27 -11.21
CA GLY A 31 -1.87 -12.56 -11.21
C GLY A 31 -2.81 -12.78 -10.01
N GLY A 32 -3.12 -11.71 -9.25
CA GLY A 32 -4.14 -11.71 -8.20
C GLY A 32 -3.70 -12.29 -6.87
N THR A 33 -2.40 -12.52 -6.65
CA THR A 33 -1.86 -12.94 -5.35
C THR A 33 -2.15 -11.87 -4.30
N LYS A 34 -2.57 -12.28 -3.09
CA LYS A 34 -2.93 -11.37 -1.99
C LYS A 34 -2.05 -11.62 -0.79
N ASP A 35 -1.19 -10.65 -0.48
CA ASP A 35 -0.32 -10.70 0.69
C ASP A 35 -0.82 -9.73 1.76
N ARG A 36 -1.15 -10.28 2.94
CA ARG A 36 -1.70 -9.51 4.07
C ARG A 36 -0.65 -9.28 5.14
N PHE A 37 -0.47 -8.02 5.53
CA PHE A 37 0.43 -7.55 6.56
C PHE A 37 -0.37 -6.91 7.70
N PRO A 38 -0.58 -7.60 8.83
CA PRO A 38 -1.31 -7.05 9.98
C PRO A 38 -0.42 -6.14 10.85
N TYR A 39 -1.07 -5.36 11.72
CA TYR A 39 -0.43 -4.50 12.73
C TYR A 39 0.48 -3.40 12.17
N ILE A 40 0.15 -2.87 11.00
CA ILE A 40 0.85 -1.74 10.39
C ILE A 40 0.45 -0.46 11.11
N PRO A 41 1.40 0.28 11.70
CA PRO A 41 1.15 1.63 12.21
C PRO A 41 0.91 2.60 11.04
N ASP A 42 -0.02 3.53 11.22
CA ASP A 42 -0.43 4.52 10.21
C ASP A 42 -0.62 3.91 8.80
N PRO A 43 -1.56 2.97 8.63
CA PRO A 43 -1.73 2.22 7.39
C PRO A 43 -2.20 3.11 6.23
N LEU A 44 -2.82 4.26 6.51
CA LEU A 44 -3.23 5.21 5.47
C LEU A 44 -2.03 5.93 4.86
N THR A 45 -1.07 6.38 5.69
CA THR A 45 0.19 6.93 5.18
C THR A 45 1.00 5.90 4.43
N PHE A 46 1.07 4.66 4.94
CA PHE A 46 1.72 3.55 4.23
C PHE A 46 1.15 3.38 2.81
N ARG A 47 -0.19 3.31 2.70
CA ARG A 47 -0.87 3.19 1.39
C ARG A 47 -0.54 4.37 0.49
N ARG A 48 -0.59 5.60 1.00
CA ARG A 48 -0.29 6.81 0.20
C ARG A 48 1.13 6.77 -0.37
N ILE A 49 2.13 6.49 0.48
CA ILE A 49 3.53 6.43 0.05
C ILE A 49 3.73 5.29 -0.96
N THR A 50 3.15 4.12 -0.69
CA THR A 50 3.26 2.97 -1.61
C THR A 50 2.67 3.30 -2.98
N GLN A 51 1.50 3.95 -3.03
CA GLN A 51 0.89 4.38 -4.28
C GLN A 51 1.78 5.38 -5.03
N GLN A 52 2.34 6.37 -4.34
CA GLN A 52 3.27 7.33 -4.94
C GLN A 52 4.50 6.65 -5.55
N GLN A 53 5.03 5.62 -4.90
CA GLN A 53 6.17 4.88 -5.42
C GLN A 53 5.79 3.99 -6.62
N ILE A 54 4.61 3.38 -6.60
CA ILE A 54 4.07 2.63 -7.75
C ILE A 54 3.91 3.58 -8.95
N ASP A 55 3.32 4.76 -8.73
CA ASP A 55 3.10 5.75 -9.78
C ASP A 55 4.44 6.23 -10.38
N PHE A 56 5.45 6.48 -9.54
CA PHE A 56 6.81 6.85 -9.96
C PHE A 56 7.47 5.77 -10.81
N VAL A 57 7.35 4.49 -10.40
CA VAL A 57 7.92 3.36 -11.13
C VAL A 57 7.20 3.13 -12.46
N ALA A 58 5.88 3.28 -12.48
CA ALA A 58 5.06 3.13 -13.69
C ALA A 58 5.24 4.29 -14.69
N HIS A 59 5.44 5.51 -14.19
CA HIS A 59 5.61 6.72 -15.00
C HIS A 59 6.87 7.49 -14.58
N PRO A 60 8.08 7.01 -14.95
CA PRO A 60 9.34 7.63 -14.52
C PRO A 60 9.53 9.07 -15.01
N GLN A 61 8.78 9.50 -16.02
CA GLN A 61 8.88 10.82 -16.66
C GLN A 61 8.15 11.94 -15.88
N ASP A 62 7.25 11.58 -14.96
CA ASP A 62 6.50 12.53 -14.12
C ASP A 62 7.23 12.88 -12.81
N ALA A 63 8.41 12.27 -12.60
CA ALA A 63 9.34 12.60 -11.55
C ALA A 63 9.98 13.98 -11.80
N LYS A 64 9.24 15.05 -11.50
CA LYS A 64 9.81 16.39 -11.50
C LYS A 64 10.95 16.46 -10.45
N PRO A 65 12.12 17.04 -10.78
CA PRO A 65 13.21 17.23 -9.83
C PRO A 65 12.81 18.12 -8.64
#